data_AF-A0AAV8ZNH6-F1
#
_entry.id   AF-A0AAV8ZNH6-F1
#
_cell.length_a   1.000
_cell.length_b   1.000
_cell.length_c   1.000
_cell.angle_alpha   90.00
_cell.angle_beta   90.00
_cell.angle_gamma   90.00
#
_symmetry.space_group_name_H-M   'P 1'
#
loop_
_entity.id
_entity.type
_entity.pdbx_description
1 polymer ?
#
loop_
_entity_poly.entity_id
_entity_poly.type
_entity_poly.pdbx_seq_one_letter_code
_entity_poly.pdbx_strand_id
1 'polypeptide(L)' 'MSYYILPSYKHYWQSSPDLGAPLISEAMTLNRFQDILSNLHVNDNGAIPKDNKDKLYTDRPLLETLNNQFSILYHGTR' A
#
# COMPACT_ATOMS: atom_id res chain seq x y z
N MET A 1 0.57 -3.71 9.41
CA MET A 1 1.90 -3.23 9.01
C MET A 1 2.80 -3.47 10.22
N SER A 2 3.41 -4.65 10.30
CA SER A 2 4.10 -5.27 11.46
C SER A 2 3.43 -6.60 11.85
N TYR A 3 4.13 -7.42 12.63
CA TYR A 3 3.66 -8.68 13.20
C TYR A 3 2.50 -8.49 14.19
N TYR A 4 2.31 -7.28 14.72
CA TYR A 4 1.16 -6.86 15.52
C TYR A 4 0.46 -5.67 14.86
N ILE A 5 -0.86 -5.64 14.96
CA ILE A 5 -1.71 -4.67 14.26
C ILE A 5 -2.17 -3.60 15.24
N LEU A 6 -1.79 -2.34 14.98
CA LEU A 6 -2.28 -1.18 15.72
C LEU A 6 -3.56 -0.59 15.08
N PRO A 7 -4.44 0.08 15.86
CA PRO A 7 -5.72 0.62 15.35
C PRO A 7 -5.60 1.60 14.17
N SER A 8 -4.46 2.29 14.06
CA SER A 8 -4.14 3.20 12.97
C SER A 8 -2.71 2.99 12.54
N TYR A 9 -2.41 3.12 11.24
CA TYR A 9 -1.04 3.04 10.76
C TYR A 9 -0.16 4.14 11.36
N LYS A 10 -0.73 5.28 11.74
CA LYS A 10 0.02 6.38 12.36
C LYS A 10 0.63 5.98 13.71
N HIS A 11 0.01 5.02 14.40
CA HIS A 11 0.49 4.56 15.70
C HIS A 11 1.83 3.82 15.61
N TYR A 12 2.24 3.32 14.43
CA TYR A 12 3.56 2.73 14.25
C TYR A 12 4.70 3.76 14.35
N TRP A 13 4.41 5.06 14.26
CA TRP A 13 5.40 6.15 14.39
C TRP A 13 5.32 6.89 15.73
N GLN A 14 4.48 6.43 16.66
CA GLN A 14 4.39 7.05 17.99
C GLN A 14 5.50 6.57 18.91
N SER A 15 5.88 7.40 19.87
CA SER A 15 6.92 7.09 20.86
C SER A 15 6.37 6.57 22.19
N SER A 16 5.07 6.31 22.30
CA SER A 16 4.48 5.81 23.55
C SER A 16 4.90 4.35 23.78
N PRO A 17 5.05 3.89 25.04
CA PRO A 17 5.56 2.54 25.32
C PRO A 17 4.67 1.40 24.80
N ASP A 18 3.38 1.67 24.61
CA ASP A 18 2.35 0.74 24.14
C ASP A 18 2.11 0.82 22.63
N LEU A 19 2.73 1.78 21.94
CA LEU A 19 2.63 1.98 20.50
C LEU A 19 4.04 2.11 19.91
N GLY A 20 4.13 2.53 18.65
CA GLY A 20 5.41 2.62 17.95
C GLY A 20 5.92 1.27 17.49
N ALA A 21 6.59 1.26 16.35
CA ALA A 21 7.31 0.11 15.83
C ALA A 21 8.64 0.63 15.27
N PRO A 22 9.77 0.48 16.02
CA PRO A 22 11.08 1.00 15.60
C PRO A 22 11.46 0.59 14.18
N LEU A 23 11.22 -0.67 13.80
CA LEU A 23 11.45 -1.17 12.44
C LEU A 23 10.75 -0.36 11.35
N ILE A 24 9.57 0.21 11.64
CA ILE A 24 8.80 1.01 10.69
C ILE A 24 9.24 2.48 10.76
N SER A 25 9.36 3.03 11.97
CA SER A 25 9.65 4.44 12.18
C SER A 25 11.08 4.82 11.80
N GLU A 26 12.03 3.90 11.92
CA GLU A 26 13.43 4.08 11.50
C GLU A 26 13.61 3.92 9.99
N ALA A 27 12.76 3.12 9.32
CA ALA A 27 12.84 2.92 7.88
C ALA A 27 12.46 4.18 7.07
N MET A 28 11.45 4.92 7.52
CA MET A 28 11.07 6.21 6.96
C MET A 28 10.20 7.01 7.94
N THR A 29 10.14 8.34 7.77
CA THR A 29 9.26 9.19 8.58
C THR A 29 7.78 9.00 8.21
N LEU A 30 6.88 9.28 9.16
CA LEU A 30 5.43 9.21 8.92
C LEU A 30 5.02 10.10 7.74
N ASN A 31 5.54 11.33 7.68
CA ASN A 31 5.22 12.27 6.60
C ASN A 31 5.64 11.69 5.24
N ARG A 32 6.86 11.15 5.13
CA ARG A 32 7.33 10.54 3.88
C ARG A 32 6.46 9.35 3.48
N PHE A 33 6.07 8.51 4.44
CA PHE A 33 5.16 7.39 4.19
C PHE A 33 3.80 7.89 3.67
N GLN A 34 3.22 8.91 4.30
CA GLN A 34 1.93 9.48 3.89
C GLN A 34 2.01 10.12 2.50
N ASP A 35 3.11 10.81 2.19
CA ASP A 35 3.34 11.40 0.87
C ASP A 35 3.39 10.31 -0.21
N ILE A 36 4.13 9.23 0.03
CA ILE A 36 4.18 8.10 -0.92
C ILE A 36 2.80 7.46 -1.04
N LEU A 37 2.13 7.17 0.08
CA LEU A 37 0.84 6.49 0.09
C LEU A 37 -0.25 7.27 -0.64
N SER A 38 -0.27 8.59 -0.49
CA SER A 38 -1.26 9.47 -1.14
C SER A 38 -1.01 9.70 -2.63
N ASN A 39 0.21 9.43 -3.11
CA ASN A 39 0.62 9.64 -4.49
C ASN A 39 0.99 8.34 -5.21
N LEU A 40 0.65 7.18 -4.65
CA LEU A 40 0.88 5.89 -5.28
C LEU A 40 -0.09 5.74 -6.45
N HIS A 41 0.39 6.00 -7.66
CA HIS A 41 -0.35 5.79 -8.90
C HIS A 41 0.52 5.00 -9.88
N VAL A 42 -0.04 3.94 -10.46
CA VAL A 42 0.65 3.02 -11.38
C VAL A 42 0.04 3.09 -12.79
N ASN A 43 -0.81 4.08 -13.05
CA ASN A 43 -1.46 4.31 -14.34
C ASN A 43 -1.22 5.75 -14.82
N ASP A 44 -1.33 5.96 -16.14
CA ASP A 44 -1.16 7.28 -16.76
C ASP A 44 -2.43 8.14 -16.59
N ASN A 45 -2.28 9.29 -15.93
CA ASN A 45 -3.37 10.25 -15.74
C ASN A 45 -3.83 10.87 -17.06
N GLY A 46 -2.96 10.98 -18.07
CA GLY A 46 -3.30 11.50 -19.40
C GLY A 46 -4.22 10.57 -20.19
N ALA A 47 -4.28 9.29 -19.83
CA ALA A 47 -5.08 8.28 -20.48
C ALA A 47 -6.45 8.03 -19.83
N ILE A 48 -6.80 8.77 -18.76
CA ILE A 48 -8.05 8.59 -18.04
C ILE A 48 -9.26 8.84 -18.96
N PRO A 49 -10.14 7.86 -19.18
CA PRO A 49 -11.37 8.06 -19.96
C PRO A 49 -12.31 9.06 -19.30
N LYS A 50 -13.00 9.89 -20.11
CA LYS A 50 -13.91 10.94 -19.61
C LYS A 50 -15.07 10.41 -18.76
N ASP A 51 -15.57 9.21 -19.02
CA ASP A 51 -16.63 8.55 -18.23
C ASP A 51 -16.07 7.34 -17.45
N ASN A 52 -14.85 7.48 -16.91
CA ASN A 52 -14.26 6.43 -16.12
C ASN A 52 -15.00 6.27 -14.78
N LYS A 53 -15.66 5.12 -14.60
CA LYS A 53 -16.34 4.73 -13.34
C LYS A 53 -15.48 3.85 -12.44
N ASP A 54 -14.28 3.51 -12.89
CA ASP A 54 -13.36 2.69 -12.14
C ASP A 54 -12.62 3.51 -11.07
N LYS A 55 -13.04 3.35 -9.82
CA LYS A 55 -12.42 3.99 -8.65
C LYS A 55 -10.97 3.55 -8.41
N LEU A 56 -10.57 2.40 -8.94
CA LEU A 56 -9.23 1.85 -8.78
C LEU A 56 -8.35 2.05 -10.02
N TYR A 57 -8.77 2.89 -10.97
CA TYR A 57 -8.06 3.07 -12.24
C TYR A 57 -6.57 3.38 -12.06
N THR A 58 -6.22 4.19 -11.06
CA THR A 58 -4.83 4.55 -10.73
C THR A 58 -3.96 3.35 -10.35
N ASP A 59 -4.55 2.34 -9.73
CA ASP A 59 -3.85 1.16 -9.18
C ASP A 59 -4.15 -0.13 -9.96
N ARG A 60 -5.07 -0.05 -10.92
CA ARG A 60 -5.53 -1.19 -11.74
C ARG A 60 -4.36 -1.98 -12.36
N PRO A 61 -3.35 -1.36 -12.99
CA PRO A 61 -2.25 -2.11 -13.60
C PRO A 61 -1.43 -2.91 -12.57
N LEU A 62 -1.26 -2.35 -11.37
CA LEU A 62 -0.56 -3.04 -10.27
C LEU A 62 -1.36 -4.28 -9.84
N LEU A 63 -2.66 -4.12 -9.60
CA LEU A 63 -3.54 -5.21 -9.15
C LEU A 63 -3.60 -6.35 -10.18
N GLU A 64 -3.75 -6.02 -11.46
CA GLU A 64 -3.76 -7.01 -12.55
C GLU A 64 -2.45 -7.76 -12.65
N THR A 65 -1.32 -7.04 -12.59
CA THR A 65 0.01 -7.66 -12.62
C THR A 65 0.20 -8.63 -11.45
N LEU A 66 -0.13 -8.20 -10.23
CA LEU A 66 0.00 -9.03 -9.03
C LEU A 66 -0.90 -10.27 -9.10
N ASN A 67 -2.17 -10.11 -9.46
CA ASN A 67 -3.11 -11.22 -9.58
C ASN A 67 -2.65 -12.26 -10.62
N ASN A 68 -2.15 -11.79 -11.77
CA ASN A 68 -1.60 -12.67 -12.79
C ASN A 68 -0.39 -13.45 -12.28
N GLN A 69 0.56 -12.76 -11.62
CA GLN A 69 1.75 -13.41 -11.07
C GLN A 69 1.41 -14.40 -9.96
N PHE A 70 0.51 -14.05 -9.04
CA PHE A 70 0.10 -14.95 -7.96
C PHE A 70 -0.61 -16.19 -8.49
N SER A 71 -1.45 -16.06 -9.52
CA SER A 71 -2.09 -17.20 -10.17
C SER A 71 -1.07 -18.18 -10.79
N ILE A 72 -0.01 -17.66 -11.40
CA ILE A 72 1.04 -18.47 -12.03
C ILE A 72 1.92 -19.15 -10.98
N LEU A 73 2.34 -18.40 -9.95
CA LEU A 73 3.34 -18.85 -8.98
C LEU A 73 2.76 -19.66 -7.82
N TYR A 74 1.47 -19.50 -7.53
CA TYR A 74 0.82 -20.23 -6.44
C TYR A 74 0.35 -21.61 -6.90
N HIS A 75 1.13 -22.63 -6.54
CA HIS A 75 0.73 -24.02 -6.66
C HIS A 75 0.17 -24.45 -5.30
N GLY A 76 -1.16 -24.49 -5.16
CA GLY A 76 -1.84 -24.68 -3.88
C GLY A 76 -1.22 -25.78 -3.01
N THR A 77 -1.05 -25.49 -1.73
CA THR A 77 -0.59 -26.48 -0.75
C THR A 77 -1.72 -27.48 -0.48
N ARG A 78 -1.41 -28.77 -0.63
CA ARG A 78 -2.29 -29.89 -0.25
C ARG A 78 -2.58 -29.91 1.24
#